data_AF-A0A0W0WGE3-F1
#
_entry.id   AF-A0A0W0WGE3-F1
#
_cell.length_a   1.000
_cell.length_b   1.000
_cell.length_c   1.000
_cell.angle_alpha   90.00
_cell.angle_beta   90.00
_cell.angle_gamma   90.00
#
_symmetry.space_group_name_H-M   'P 1'
#
loop_
_entity.id
_entity.type
_entity.pdbx_description
1 polymer ?
#
loop_
_entity_poly.entity_id
_entity_poly.type
_entity_poly.pdbx_seq_one_letter_code
_entity_poly.pdbx_strand_id
1 'polypeptide(L)' 'MFYKYDRRVGELARILKIPYDTVKERALRQFIEAEKKILGSLDVPTSRSQVLDLAEKKLREIENPTHNQLDFPAAKTLF' A
#
# COMPACT_ATOMS: atom_id res chain seq x y z
N MET A 1 -4.77 -23.99 -2.86
CA MET A 1 -3.74 -23.12 -3.48
C MET A 1 -2.91 -22.53 -2.35
N PHE A 2 -1.59 -22.77 -2.29
CA PHE A 2 -0.78 -22.25 -1.18
C PHE A 2 -0.42 -20.78 -1.42
N TYR A 3 -0.67 -19.94 -0.43
CA TYR A 3 -0.32 -18.53 -0.47
C TYR A 3 1.21 -18.36 -0.43
N LYS A 4 1.77 -17.68 -1.43
CA LYS A 4 3.23 -17.48 -1.57
C LYS A 4 3.62 -16.08 -1.11
N TYR A 5 3.73 -15.88 0.20
CA TYR A 5 4.03 -14.58 0.81
C TYR A 5 5.27 -13.90 0.21
N ASP A 6 6.39 -14.61 0.08
CA ASP A 6 7.64 -14.05 -0.45
C ASP A 6 7.51 -13.51 -1.88
N ARG A 7 6.67 -14.15 -2.69
CA ARG A 7 6.39 -13.67 -4.06
C ARG A 7 5.60 -12.36 -4.03
N ARG A 8 4.65 -12.22 -3.11
CA ARG A 8 3.84 -11.00 -2.96
C ARG A 8 4.66 -9.84 -2.45
N VAL A 9 5.57 -10.09 -1.50
CA VAL A 9 6.56 -9.09 -1.04
C VAL A 9 7.42 -8.62 -2.21
N GLY A 10 7.93 -9.55 -3.03
CA GLY A 10 8.75 -9.22 -4.20
C GLY A 10 8.00 -8.43 -5.27
N GLU A 11 6.74 -8.77 -5.54
CA GLU A 11 5.87 -8.01 -6.45
C GLU A 11 5.61 -6.59 -5.95
N LEU A 12 5.24 -6.43 -4.67
CA LEU A 12 5.04 -5.10 -4.08
C LEU A 12 6.32 -4.26 -4.15
N ALA A 13 7.47 -4.83 -3.81
CA ALA A 13 8.76 -4.13 -3.89
C ALA A 13 9.10 -3.66 -5.32
N ARG A 14 8.68 -4.39 -6.36
CA ARG A 14 8.83 -3.94 -7.76
C ARG A 14 7.91 -2.78 -8.09
N ILE A 15 6.65 -2.84 -7.64
CA ILE A 15 5.67 -1.76 -7.86
C ILE A 15 6.15 -0.46 -7.19
N LEU A 16 6.68 -0.55 -5.97
CA LEU A 16 7.17 0.62 -5.24
C LEU A 16 8.38 1.31 -5.90
N LYS A 17 9.13 0.59 -6.74
CA LYS A 17 10.26 1.16 -7.50
C LYS A 17 9.83 1.92 -8.76
N ILE A 18 8.55 1.89 -9.14
CA ILE A 18 8.05 2.61 -10.31
C ILE A 18 8.21 4.12 -10.05
N PRO A 19 8.88 4.89 -10.94
CA PRO A 19 9.11 6.31 -10.70
C PRO A 19 7.86 7.17 -10.94
N TYR A 20 6.95 6.73 -11.81
CA TYR A 20 5.75 7.49 -12.16
C TYR A 20 4.58 7.16 -11.23
N ASP A 21 4.05 8.17 -10.55
CA ASP A 21 3.00 7.99 -9.54
C ASP A 21 1.68 7.49 -10.12
N THR A 22 1.27 7.95 -11.30
CA THR A 22 0.05 7.47 -11.98
C THR A 22 0.13 5.99 -12.35
N VAL A 23 1.30 5.53 -12.79
CA VAL A 23 1.55 4.11 -13.13
C VAL A 23 1.65 3.27 -11.86
N LYS A 24 2.31 3.81 -10.82
CA LYS A 24 2.44 3.19 -9.50
C LYS A 24 1.08 3.01 -8.83
N GLU A 25 0.22 4.03 -8.86
CA GLU A 25 -1.15 3.98 -8.34
C GLU A 25 -1.95 2.85 -9.01
N ARG A 26 -1.95 2.82 -10.35
CA ARG A 26 -2.65 1.79 -11.11
C ARG A 26 -2.15 0.39 -10.78
N ALA A 27 -0.83 0.22 -10.68
CA ALA A 27 -0.21 -1.06 -10.33
C ALA A 27 -0.53 -1.49 -8.88
N LEU A 28 -0.55 -0.55 -7.93
CA LEU A 28 -0.95 -0.81 -6.54
C LEU A 28 -2.42 -1.24 -6.45
N ARG A 29 -3.33 -0.58 -7.17
CA ARG A 29 -4.75 -0.97 -7.21
C ARG A 29 -4.94 -2.39 -7.74
N GLN A 30 -4.29 -2.71 -8.87
CA GLN A 30 -4.34 -4.06 -9.45
C GLN A 30 -3.77 -5.12 -8.48
N PHE A 31 -2.68 -4.79 -7.79
CA PHE A 31 -2.08 -5.66 -6.78
C PHE A 31 -3.04 -5.92 -5.61
N ILE A 32 -3.67 -4.87 -5.09
CA ILE A 32 -4.64 -4.95 -3.97
C ILE A 32 -5.84 -5.82 -4.36
N GLU A 33 -6.42 -5.62 -5.54
CA GLU A 33 -7.54 -6.44 -6.02
C GLU A 33 -7.17 -7.92 -6.17
N ALA A 34 -6.00 -8.19 -6.76
CA ALA A 34 -5.49 -9.55 -6.91
C ALA A 34 -5.26 -10.22 -5.55
N GLU A 35 -4.64 -9.49 -4.60
CA GLU A 35 -4.34 -9.99 -3.26
C GLU A 35 -5.63 -10.26 -2.47
N LYS A 36 -6.63 -9.36 -2.53
CA LYS A 36 -7.95 -9.58 -1.92
C LYS A 36 -8.64 -10.81 -2.49
N LYS A 37 -8.57 -11.03 -3.81
CA LYS A 37 -9.14 -12.21 -4.46
C LYS A 37 -8.46 -13.50 -4.01
N ILE A 38 -7.13 -13.48 -3.85
CA ILE A 38 -6.37 -14.63 -3.36
C ILE A 38 -6.73 -14.93 -1.91
N LEU A 39 -6.70 -13.92 -1.04
CA LEU A 39 -7.02 -14.08 0.38
C LEU A 39 -8.48 -14.52 0.59
N GLY A 40 -9.42 -14.02 -0.22
CA GLY A 40 -10.83 -14.45 -0.18
C GLY A 40 -11.06 -15.86 -0.73
N SER A 41 -10.09 -16.45 -1.43
CA SER A 41 -10.13 -17.85 -1.88
C SER A 41 -9.45 -18.83 -0.92
N LEU A 42 -8.88 -18.33 0.18
CA LEU A 42 -8.32 -19.16 1.24
C LEU A 42 -9.42 -19.46 2.26
N ASP A 43 -9.63 -20.74 2.54
CA ASP A 43 -10.65 -21.23 3.49
C ASP A 43 -10.38 -20.83 4.95
N VAL A 44 -9.16 -20.35 5.22
CA VAL A 44 -8.75 -19.89 6.54
C VAL A 44 -8.94 -18.37 6.55
N PRO A 45 -9.49 -17.77 7.63
CA PRO A 45 -9.45 -16.32 7.82
C PRO A 45 -7.99 -15.91 8.00
N THR A 46 -7.28 -15.82 6.88
CA THR A 46 -5.83 -15.64 6.86
C THR A 46 -5.57 -14.30 7.50
N SER A 47 -4.74 -14.32 8.54
CA SER A 47 -4.25 -13.16 9.27
C SER A 47 -4.01 -12.01 8.30
N ARG A 48 -4.50 -10.83 8.66
CA ARG A 48 -4.38 -9.57 7.91
C ARG A 48 -3.04 -9.52 7.17
N SER A 49 -3.06 -9.61 5.84
CA SER A 49 -1.84 -9.68 5.04
C SER A 49 -1.07 -8.38 5.20
N GLN A 50 0.11 -8.46 5.81
CA GLN A 50 0.98 -7.29 6.00
C GLN A 50 1.31 -6.61 4.67
N VAL A 51 1.35 -7.39 3.59
CA VAL A 51 1.62 -6.90 2.22
C VAL A 51 0.41 -6.13 1.68
N LEU A 52 -0.81 -6.58 1.97
CA LEU A 52 -2.03 -5.86 1.63
C LEU A 52 -2.12 -4.53 2.39
N ASP A 53 -1.88 -4.55 3.71
CA ASP A 53 -1.89 -3.33 4.54
C ASP A 53 -0.87 -2.30 4.02
N LEU A 54 0.33 -2.74 3.65
CA LEU A 54 1.39 -1.87 3.12
C LEU A 54 1.00 -1.30 1.74
N ALA A 55 0.42 -2.11 0.85
CA ALA A 55 -0.04 -1.66 -0.46
C ALA A 55 -1.16 -0.62 -0.33
N GLU A 56 -2.14 -0.84 0.55
CA GLU A 56 -3.23 0.12 0.81
C GLU A 56 -2.74 1.41 1.47
N LYS A 57 -1.73 1.33 2.36
CA LYS A 57 -1.09 2.52 2.92
C LYS A 57 -0.41 3.34 1.82
N LYS A 58 0.35 2.69 0.94
CA LYS A 58 1.07 3.36 -0.16
C LYS A 58 0.13 3.96 -1.19
N LEU A 59 -0.98 3.29 -1.48
CA LEU A 59 -2.02 3.85 -2.35
C LEU A 59 -2.61 5.13 -1.75
N ARG A 60 -2.93 5.12 -0.44
CA ARG A 60 -3.42 6.32 0.26
C ARG A 60 -2.43 7.48 0.27
N GLU A 61 -1.13 7.21 0.39
CA GLU A 61 -0.08 8.24 0.32
C GLU A 61 -0.02 8.91 -1.07
N ILE A 62 -0.31 8.17 -2.14
CA ILE A 62 -0.34 8.70 -3.51
C ILE A 62 -1.64 9.45 -3.79
N GLU A 63 -2.78 8.91 -3.34
CA GLU A 63 -4.11 9.52 -3.53
C GLU A 63 -4.31 10.77 -2.66
N ASN A 64 -3.71 10.81 -1.47
CA ASN A 64 -3.77 11.93 -0.53
C ASN A 64 -2.36 12.42 -0.17
N PRO A 65 -1.66 13.13 -1.08
CA PRO A 65 -0.37 13.76 -0.77
C PRO A 65 -0.50 14.80 0.37
N THR A 66 -1.71 15.29 0.63
CA THR A 66 -2.04 16.33 1.62
C THR A 66 -2.08 15.83 3.08
N HIS A 67 -2.15 14.52 3.33
CA HIS A 67 -2.30 14.00 4.71
C HIS A 67 -0.98 13.95 5.51
N ASN A 68 0.16 14.24 4.89
CA ASN A 68 1.46 14.39 5.55
C ASN A 68 1.86 15.85 5.84
N GLN A 69 0.94 16.82 5.67
CA GLN A 69 1.23 18.25 5.89
C GLN A 69 0.49 18.90 7.07
N LEU A 70 -0.16 18.14 7.96
CA LEU A 70 -0.92 18.71 9.09
C LEU A 70 -0.35 18.38 10.49
N ASP A 71 0.97 18.18 10.58
CA ASP A 71 1.69 18.33 11.85
C ASP A 71 2.84 19.32 11.65
N PHE A 72 2.51 20.54 11.23
CA PHE A 72 3.35 21.68 11.56
C PHE A 72 2.98 22.11 12.98
N PRO A 73 3.82 21.89 14.02
CA PRO A 73 3.70 22.70 15.22
C PRO A 73 3.90 24.14 14.75
N ALA A 74 2.87 24.97 14.92
CA ALA A 74 2.89 26.37 14.57
C ALA A 74 4.07 27.05 15.27
N ALA A 75 5.21 27.13 14.59
CA ALA A 75 6.33 27.92 15.03
C ALA A 75 6.00 29.39 14.74
N LYS A 76 5.55 30.11 15.76
CA LYS A 76 5.90 31.54 15.89
C LYS A 76 5.71 32.05 17.32
N THR A 77 6.82 32.05 18.05
CA THR A 77 7.25 33.13 18.93
C THR A 77 6.81 34.51 18.42
N LEU A 78 6.24 35.33 19.29
CA LEU A 78 6.47 36.77 19.31
C LEU A 78 6.64 37.20 20.78
N PHE A 79 7.72 37.97 20.94
CA PHE A 79 8.19 38.65 22.14
C PHE A 79 7.17 39.64 22.70
#